data_AF-A0A315QW38-F1
#
_entry.id   AF-A0A315QW38-F1
#
_cell.length_a   1.000
_cell.length_b   1.000
_cell.length_c   1.000
_cell.angle_alpha   90.00
_cell.angle_beta   90.00
_cell.angle_gamma   90.00
#
_symmetry.space_group_name_H-M   'P 1'
#
loop_
_entity.id
_entity.type
_entity.pdbx_description
1 polymer ?
#
loop_
_entity_poly.entity_id
_entity_poly.type
_entity_poly.pdbx_seq_one_letter_code
_entity_poly.pdbx_strand_id
1 'polypeptide(L)'
;MTDNRDRSLIAIILIFAGIIFLGDTLGEYNFNLFFFLRSYWPVLLIIFGFHMLLQNSSFWFVVPVIVIGLALYLIYMLVNQQPFYFMPQIRMRIFDFDNLPFR
;
A
#
# COMPACT_ATOMS: atom_id res chain seq x y z
N MET A 1 -0.15 28.60 -16.10
CA MET A 1 1.22 28.07 -16.30
C MET A 1 1.44 27.02 -15.23
N THR A 2 1.15 25.75 -15.51
CA THR A 2 1.45 24.66 -14.58
C THR A 2 2.96 24.49 -14.53
N ASP A 3 3.54 24.55 -13.34
CA ASP A 3 4.99 24.43 -13.17
C ASP A 3 5.43 23.02 -13.60
N ASN A 4 6.58 22.90 -14.26
CA ASN A 4 7.18 21.62 -14.65
C ASN A 4 7.35 20.70 -13.42
N ARG A 5 7.48 21.30 -12.25
CA ARG A 5 7.54 20.69 -10.93
C ARG A 5 6.31 19.87 -10.59
N ASP A 6 5.12 20.45 -10.71
CA ASP A 6 3.86 19.80 -10.39
C ASP A 6 3.62 18.62 -11.33
N ARG A 7 3.91 18.84 -12.62
CA ARG A 7 3.80 17.79 -13.65
C ARG A 7 4.72 16.61 -13.36
N SER A 8 5.93 16.87 -12.88
CA SER A 8 6.90 15.83 -12.53
C SER A 8 6.46 15.03 -11.30
N LEU A 9 5.92 15.69 -10.27
CA LEU A 9 5.38 15.01 -9.08
C LEU A 9 4.18 14.13 -9.43
N ILE A 10 3.25 14.66 -10.23
CA ILE A 10 2.08 13.89 -10.70
C ILE A 10 2.54 12.66 -11.51
N ALA A 11 3.51 12.83 -12.41
CA ALA A 11 4.06 11.72 -13.19
C ALA A 11 4.68 10.64 -12.29
N ILE A 12 5.45 11.02 -11.28
CA ILE A 12 6.05 10.09 -10.31
C ILE A 12 4.97 9.32 -9.54
N ILE A 13 3.97 10.02 -9.01
CA ILE A 13 2.85 9.39 -8.28
C ILE A 13 2.12 8.40 -9.20
N LEU A 14 1.88 8.77 -10.45
CA LEU A 14 1.20 7.92 -11.43
C LEU A 14 2.00 6.65 -11.76
N ILE A 15 3.32 6.77 -11.90
CA ILE A 15 4.23 5.62 -12.14
C ILE A 15 4.15 4.65 -10.97
N PHE A 16 4.29 5.12 -9.73
CA PHE A 16 4.23 4.24 -8.55
C PHE A 16 2.85 3.62 -8.35
N ALA A 17 1.78 4.38 -8.59
CA ALA A 17 0.44 3.83 -8.59
C ALA A 17 0.30 2.69 -9.61
N GLY A 18 0.81 2.89 -10.84
CA GLY A 18 0.83 1.85 -11.87
C GLY A 18 1.60 0.59 -11.44
N ILE A 19 2.77 0.74 -10.82
CA ILE A 19 3.57 -0.40 -10.32
C ILE A 19 2.80 -1.16 -9.22
N ILE A 20 2.15 -0.44 -8.29
CA ILE A 20 1.39 -1.06 -7.21
C ILE A 20 0.17 -1.83 -7.77
N PHE A 21 -0.53 -1.29 -8.76
CA PHE A 21 -1.64 -2.01 -9.39
C PHE A 21 -1.17 -3.20 -10.24
N LEU A 22 0.00 -3.08 -10.86
CA LEU A 22 0.56 -4.14 -11.67
C LEU A 22 0.92 -5.37 -10.81
N GLY A 23 1.53 -5.17 -9.64
CA GLY A 23 1.84 -6.28 -8.73
C GLY A 23 0.59 -6.99 -8.20
N ASP A 24 -0.51 -6.26 -7.98
CA ASP A 24 -1.81 -6.86 -7.64
C ASP A 24 -2.38 -7.69 -8.80
N THR A 25 -2.28 -7.18 -10.03
CA THR A 25 -2.72 -7.90 -11.24
C THR A 25 -1.90 -9.17 -11.50
N LEU A 26 -0.61 -9.15 -11.13
CA LEU A 26 0.28 -10.31 -11.24
C LEU A 26 0.08 -11.35 -10.13
N GLY A 27 -0.71 -11.02 -9.09
CA GLY A 27 -0.98 -11.91 -7.97
C GLY A 27 0.17 -12.01 -6.94
N GLU A 28 1.13 -11.08 -6.97
CA GLU A 28 2.23 -11.01 -6.00
C GLU A 28 1.74 -10.62 -4.60
N TYR A 29 0.68 -9.81 -4.52
CA TYR A 29 0.01 -9.42 -3.29
C TYR A 29 -1.46 -9.10 -3.56
N ASN A 30 -2.29 -9.05 -2.50
CA ASN A 30 -3.67 -8.60 -2.57
C ASN A 30 -3.75 -7.13 -2.12
N PHE A 31 -3.91 -6.21 -3.08
CA PHE A 31 -3.97 -4.79 -2.79
C PHE A 31 -5.42 -4.30 -2.67
N ASN A 32 -5.85 -4.04 -1.44
CA ASN A 32 -7.15 -3.39 -1.21
C ASN A 32 -7.01 -1.87 -1.20
N LEU A 33 -7.40 -1.23 -2.31
CA LEU A 33 -7.36 0.22 -2.46
C LEU A 33 -8.16 0.98 -1.39
N PHE A 34 -9.30 0.46 -0.97
CA PHE A 34 -10.13 1.11 0.04
C PHE A 34 -9.44 1.11 1.41
N PHE A 35 -8.87 -0.03 1.81
CA PHE A 35 -8.08 -0.14 3.03
C PHE A 35 -6.84 0.75 2.97
N PHE A 36 -6.17 0.77 1.81
CA PHE A 36 -5.03 1.63 1.56
C PHE A 36 -5.38 3.11 1.76
N LEU A 37 -6.42 3.60 1.08
CA LEU A 37 -6.81 5.01 1.18
C LEU A 37 -7.25 5.38 2.61
N ARG A 38 -7.94 4.48 3.30
CA ARG A 38 -8.35 4.68 4.70
C ARG A 38 -7.17 4.70 5.69
N SER A 39 -6.11 3.95 5.44
CA SER A 39 -4.94 3.90 6.32
C SER A 39 -3.92 4.99 5.99
N TYR A 40 -3.76 5.35 4.72
CA TYR A 40 -2.68 6.21 4.22
C TYR A 40 -3.11 7.63 3.83
N TRP A 41 -4.39 8.02 4.02
CA TRP A 41 -4.81 9.42 3.86
C TRP A 41 -3.97 10.47 4.63
N PRO A 42 -3.43 10.20 5.85
CA PRO A 42 -2.61 11.19 6.55
C PRO A 42 -1.29 11.44 5.81
N VAL A 43 -0.74 10.42 5.15
CA VAL A 43 0.49 10.52 4.35
C VAL A 43 0.26 11.43 3.15
N LEU A 44 -0.89 11.32 2.49
CA LEU A 44 -1.26 12.22 1.39
C LEU A 44 -1.33 13.68 1.85
N LEU A 45 -1.88 13.94 3.04
CA LEU A 45 -1.88 15.29 3.62
C LEU A 45 -0.49 15.80 3.94
N ILE A 46 0.39 14.95 4.46
CA ILE A 46 1.79 15.32 4.72
C ILE A 46 2.49 15.68 3.40
N ILE A 47 2.39 14.83 2.38
CA ILE A 47 3.00 15.09 1.07
C ILE A 47 2.46 16.40 0.49
N PHE A 48 1.15 16.63 0.57
CA PHE A 48 0.53 17.86 0.09
C PHE A 48 1.01 19.10 0.87
N GLY A 49 1.08 19.01 2.20
CA GLY A 49 1.58 20.08 3.06
C GLY A 49 3.05 20.41 2.77
N PHE A 50 3.91 19.39 2.65
CA PHE A 50 5.31 19.57 2.26
C PHE A 50 5.45 20.18 0.87
N HIS A 51 4.63 19.75 -0.09
CA HIS A 51 4.64 20.33 -1.43
C HIS A 51 4.35 21.83 -1.40
N MET A 52 3.32 22.27 -0.65
CA MET A 52 3.02 23.70 -0.49
C MET A 52 4.13 24.48 0.24
N LEU A 53 4.67 23.91 1.33
CA LEU A 53 5.70 24.59 2.11
C LEU A 53 7.03 24.73 1.35
N LEU A 54 7.41 23.73 0.55
CA LEU A 54 8.69 23.72 -0.17
C LEU A 54 8.59 24.22 -1.62
N GLN A 55 7.39 24.56 -2.12
CA GLN A 55 7.19 25.08 -3.48
C GLN A 55 8.11 26.27 -3.80
N ASN A 56 8.26 27.19 -2.85
CA ASN A 56 9.02 28.42 -3.01
C ASN A 56 10.47 28.32 -2.49
N SER A 57 10.89 27.14 -2.05
CA SER A 57 12.20 26.89 -1.47
C SER A 57 13.11 26.15 -2.46
N SER A 58 14.42 26.38 -2.37
CA SER A 58 15.42 25.64 -3.16
C SER A 58 15.39 24.14 -2.87
N PHE A 59 14.85 23.73 -1.72
CA PHE A 59 14.74 22.34 -1.28
C PHE A 59 13.56 21.56 -1.87
N TRP A 60 12.88 22.07 -2.91
CA TRP A 60 11.74 21.39 -3.53
C TRP A 60 12.02 19.94 -3.96
N PHE A 61 13.27 19.61 -4.31
CA PHE A 61 13.71 18.25 -4.66
C PHE A 61 13.55 17.21 -3.53
N VAL A 62 13.42 17.67 -2.28
CA VAL A 62 13.21 16.79 -1.12
C VAL A 62 11.85 16.07 -1.23
N VAL A 63 10.82 16.75 -1.73
CA VAL A 63 9.48 16.19 -1.87
C VAL A 63 9.45 14.94 -2.79
N PRO A 64 9.92 14.99 -4.05
CA PRO A 64 9.94 13.79 -4.90
C PRO A 64 10.84 12.69 -4.34
N VAL A 65 11.96 13.01 -3.68
CA VAL A 65 12.83 11.99 -3.06
C VAL A 65 12.10 11.26 -1.93
N ILE A 66 11.38 11.99 -1.07
CA ILE A 66 10.56 11.39 -0.01
C ILE A 66 9.46 10.51 -0.62
N VAL A 67 8.78 10.98 -1.67
CA VAL A 67 7.74 10.21 -2.36
C VAL A 67 8.29 8.91 -2.92
N ILE A 68 9.46 8.94 -3.58
CA ILE A 68 10.14 7.76 -4.11
C ILE A 68 10.49 6.79 -2.97
N GLY A 69 11.09 7.29 -1.88
CA GLY A 69 11.46 6.45 -0.74
C GLY A 69 10.26 5.78 -0.07
N LEU A 70 9.18 6.54 0.16
CA LEU A 70 7.93 6.01 0.72
C LEU A 70 7.29 4.97 -0.21
N ALA A 71 7.27 5.22 -1.52
CA ALA A 71 6.71 4.29 -2.48
C ALA A 71 7.51 2.99 -2.56
N LEU A 72 8.85 3.06 -2.57
CA LEU A 72 9.72 1.89 -2.53
C LEU A 72 9.54 1.09 -1.23
N TYR A 73 9.48 1.77 -0.08
CA TYR A 73 9.22 1.13 1.21
C TYR A 73 7.88 0.39 1.21
N LEU A 74 6.86 1.02 0.63
CA LEU A 74 5.52 0.45 0.53
C LEU A 74 5.50 -0.77 -0.39
N ILE A 75 6.15 -0.70 -1.56
CA ILE A 75 6.30 -1.86 -2.45
C ILE A 75 7.04 -2.99 -1.74
N TYR A 76 8.16 -2.69 -1.06
CA TYR A 76 8.89 -3.68 -0.26
C TYR A 76 7.98 -4.33 0.80
N MET A 77 7.19 -3.52 1.51
CA MET A 77 6.23 -4.04 2.48
C MET A 77 5.20 -4.95 1.80
N LEU A 78 4.61 -4.53 0.68
CA LEU A 78 3.59 -5.28 -0.07
C LEU A 78 4.12 -6.63 -0.56
N VAL A 79 5.29 -6.64 -1.18
CA VAL A 79 5.93 -7.87 -1.70
C VAL A 79 6.35 -8.81 -0.56
N ASN A 80 6.81 -8.24 0.56
CA ASN A 80 7.25 -9.03 1.72
C ASN A 80 6.11 -9.36 2.69
N GLN A 81 4.88 -8.90 2.44
CA GLN A 81 3.72 -9.45 3.13
C GLN A 81 3.60 -10.89 2.66
N GLN A 82 3.75 -11.83 3.59
CA GLN A 82 3.48 -13.23 3.33
C GLN A 82 2.13 -13.31 2.60
N PRO A 83 1.99 -14.05 1.48
CA PRO A 83 0.68 -14.34 0.96
C PRO A 83 -0.10 -14.91 2.13
N PHE A 84 -1.15 -14.21 2.56
CA PHE A 84 -2.10 -14.77 3.49
C PHE A 84 -2.69 -15.96 2.75
N TYR A 85 -2.05 -17.12 2.86
CA TYR A 85 -2.69 -18.39 2.69
C TYR A 85 -3.77 -18.37 3.76
N PHE A 86 -4.95 -17.85 3.40
CA PHE A 86 -6.19 -18.10 4.10
C PHE A 86 -6.33 -19.62 4.10
N MET A 87 -5.67 -20.33 5.01
CA MET A 87 -6.07 -21.68 5.36
C MET A 87 -7.43 -21.49 6.02
N PRO A 88 -8.55 -21.90 5.39
CA PRO A 88 -9.82 -21.88 6.07
C PRO A 88 -9.72 -22.99 7.11
N GLN A 89 -9.42 -22.62 8.36
CA GLN A 89 -9.44 -23.54 9.50
C GLN A 89 -10.91 -23.84 9.85
N ILE A 90 -11.70 -24.37 8.91
CA ILE A 90 -13.00 -24.97 9.22
C ILE A 90 -12.71 -26.36 9.76
N ARG A 91 -12.11 -26.43 10.95
CA ARG A 91 -12.17 -27.66 11.74
C ARG A 91 -13.42 -27.57 12.59
N MET A 92 -14.57 -27.89 11.98
CA MET A 92 -15.79 -28.19 12.73
C MET A 92 -15.58 -29.50 13.50
N ARG A 93 -14.86 -29.44 14.62
CA ARG A 93 -14.81 -30.53 15.61
C ARG A 93 -16.06 -30.44 16.49
N ILE A 94 -17.24 -30.59 15.88
CA ILE A 94 -18.52 -30.54 16.59
C ILE A 94 -18.93 -31.94 17.07
N PHE A 95 -18.42 -32.99 16.43
CA PHE A 95 -18.79 -34.37 16.76
C PHE A 95 -17.55 -35.24 16.99
N ASP A 96 -17.22 -35.43 18.26
CA ASP A 96 -16.26 -36.42 18.74
C ASP A 96 -17.08 -37.59 19.32
N PHE A 97 -17.39 -38.58 18.48
CA PHE A 97 -18.26 -39.73 18.82
C PHE A 97 -17.52 -40.84 19.58
N ASP A 98 -16.23 -40.67 19.87
CA ASP A 98 -15.40 -41.73 20.46
C ASP A 98 -15.65 -41.95 21.96
N ASN A 99 -16.43 -41.08 22.62
CA ASN A 99 -16.67 -41.11 24.07
C ASN A 99 -18.13 -41.33 24.49
N LEU A 100 -18.95 -42.02 23.68
CA LEU A 100 -20.30 -42.37 24.08
C LEU A 100 -20.32 -43.62 24.99
N PRO A 101 -20.96 -43.59 26.17
CA PRO A 101 -20.96 -44.68 27.15
C PRO A 101 -21.87 -45.87 26.76
N PHE A 102 -22.42 -45.88 25.56
CA PHE A 102 -23.27 -46.97 25.06
C PHE A 102 -22.46 -47.84 24.09
N ARG A 103 -21.60 -48.68 24.63
CA ARG A 103 -21.06 -49.85 23.96
C ARG A 103 -21.40 -51.10 24.76
#